data_AF-A0A7C4ZL57-F1
#
_entry.id   AF-A0A7C4ZL57-F1
#
_cell.length_a   1.000
_cell.length_b   1.000
_cell.length_c   1.000
_cell.angle_alpha   90.00
_cell.angle_beta   90.00
_cell.angle_gamma   90.00
#
_symmetry.space_group_name_H-M   'P 1'
#
loop_
_entity.id
_entity.type
_entity.pdbx_description
1 polymer ?
#
loop_
_entity_poly.entity_id
_entity_poly.type
_entity_poly.pdbx_seq_one_letter_code
_entity_poly.pdbx_strand_id
1 'polypeptide(L)'
;MESEKAKIHPPPPGGVDAKMKDEKAYPIILLTEALTSFGAFLLSYYNFIHNNLYTIILTTMEALNVPQQICAIVLLATLLVAVFAMTVAGAFSRICQISFMLLIPSILWFSNLDWLQILELPINLQLFKTDLPFTFTLYSGLLIVSCETLHYFLFQIKRTRDELLSRGAYKADVGKVTMKQLKFSSTLTALCMLTTVTITNIAFVLKTTLQNITNQIIYPYIALGTISATITIICILAYLKVQARKSP
;
A
#
# COMPACT_ATOMS: atom_id res chain seq x y z
N MET A 1 53.81 -1.11 7.27
CA MET A 1 52.80 -0.85 8.30
C MET A 1 52.94 0.59 8.74
N GLU A 2 52.30 1.52 8.02
CA GLU A 2 52.12 2.89 8.51
C GLU A 2 50.62 3.12 8.66
N SER A 3 50.24 3.47 9.89
CA SER A 3 48.87 3.74 10.32
C SER A 3 48.46 5.10 9.79
N GLU A 4 47.64 5.11 8.75
CA GLU A 4 46.97 6.31 8.26
C GLU A 4 45.89 6.73 9.28
N LYS A 5 46.30 7.56 10.25
CA LYS A 5 45.39 8.17 11.21
C LYS A 5 44.43 9.09 10.47
N ALA A 6 43.18 8.67 10.38
CA ALA A 6 42.06 9.47 9.89
C ALA A 6 42.04 10.84 10.60
N LYS A 7 42.25 11.91 9.82
CA LYS A 7 42.04 13.29 10.27
C LYS A 7 40.57 13.48 10.61
N ILE A 8 40.25 13.42 11.90
CA ILE A 8 38.96 13.87 12.43
C ILE A 8 38.94 15.39 12.33
N HIS A 9 38.28 15.91 11.29
CA HIS A 9 38.05 17.34 11.17
C HIS A 9 37.05 17.78 12.26
N PRO A 10 37.37 18.78 13.09
CA PRO A 10 36.40 19.35 14.01
C PRO A 10 35.26 20.00 13.22
N PRO A 11 34.02 19.93 13.72
CA PRO A 11 32.88 20.53 13.03
C PRO A 11 33.07 22.06 12.94
N PRO A 12 32.83 22.68 11.76
CA PRO A 12 32.97 24.12 11.60
C PRO A 12 31.95 24.87 12.48
N PRO A 13 32.34 25.99 13.09
CA PRO A 13 31.45 26.81 13.91
C PRO A 13 30.55 27.65 13.00
N GLY A 14 29.39 27.09 12.63
CA GLY A 14 28.26 27.83 12.07
C GLY A 14 27.00 27.17 12.61
N GLY A 15 26.28 27.72 13.59
CA GLY A 15 25.87 29.10 13.71
C GLY A 15 24.38 29.13 13.41
N VAL A 16 23.58 28.69 14.40
CA VAL A 16 22.14 28.90 14.67
C VAL A 16 21.11 28.76 13.51
N ASP A 17 21.36 29.27 12.31
CA ASP A 17 20.42 29.24 11.17
C ASP A 17 20.31 27.88 10.48
N ALA A 18 21.37 27.05 10.55
CA ALA A 18 21.33 25.68 10.06
C ALA A 18 20.45 24.76 10.93
N LYS A 19 20.27 25.09 12.22
CA LYS A 19 19.42 24.30 13.14
C LYS A 19 17.93 24.39 12.83
N MET A 20 17.46 25.46 12.18
CA MET A 20 16.01 25.68 11.95
C MET A 20 15.46 25.01 10.68
N LYS A 21 16.30 24.72 9.68
CA LYS A 21 15.92 23.94 8.48
C LYS A 21 16.04 22.42 8.70
N ASP A 22 16.69 22.03 9.80
CA ASP A 22 17.19 20.69 10.09
C ASP A 22 16.10 19.71 10.56
N GLU A 23 15.00 20.22 11.13
CA GLU A 23 14.02 19.40 11.84
C GLU A 23 12.79 19.04 11.02
N LYS A 24 12.61 19.62 9.81
CA LYS A 24 11.34 19.51 9.07
C LYS A 24 11.13 18.18 8.34
N ALA A 25 12.19 17.46 7.99
CA ALA A 25 12.05 16.26 7.15
C ALA A 25 11.35 15.09 7.86
N TYR A 26 11.62 14.90 9.15
CA TYR A 26 11.05 13.78 9.91
C TYR A 26 9.55 13.96 10.22
N PRO A 27 9.07 15.14 10.67
CA PRO A 27 7.64 15.42 10.77
C PRO A 27 6.87 15.24 9.46
N ILE A 28 7.48 15.60 8.32
CA ILE A 28 6.85 15.42 7.00
C ILE A 28 6.69 13.92 6.67
N ILE A 29 7.68 13.08 7.00
CA ILE A 29 7.55 11.62 6.83
C ILE A 29 6.39 11.09 7.66
N LEU A 30 6.34 11.44 8.96
CA LEU A 30 5.26 10.98 9.85
C LEU A 30 3.88 11.47 9.39
N LEU A 31 3.79 12.73 8.96
CA LEU A 31 2.55 13.28 8.41
C LEU A 31 2.13 12.53 7.14
N THR A 32 3.08 12.21 6.27
CA THR A 32 2.81 11.43 5.05
C THR A 32 2.28 10.05 5.41
N GLU A 33 2.93 9.34 6.35
CA GLU A 33 2.49 8.02 6.82
C GLU A 33 1.07 8.06 7.42
N ALA A 34 0.80 9.05 8.26
CA ALA A 34 -0.51 9.23 8.86
C ALA A 34 -1.58 9.48 7.79
N LEU A 35 -1.36 10.44 6.89
CA LEU A 35 -2.32 10.80 5.85
C LEU A 35 -2.63 9.61 4.93
N THR A 36 -1.61 8.86 4.49
CA THR A 36 -1.82 7.70 3.63
C THR A 36 -2.48 6.54 4.35
N SER A 37 -2.12 6.28 5.61
CA SER A 37 -2.75 5.23 6.42
C SER A 37 -4.22 5.53 6.73
N PHE A 38 -4.54 6.75 7.18
CA PHE A 38 -5.91 7.15 7.48
C PHE A 38 -6.77 7.21 6.21
N GLY A 39 -6.22 7.71 5.10
CA GLY A 39 -6.89 7.71 3.80
C GLY A 39 -7.22 6.29 3.33
N ALA A 40 -6.25 5.37 3.39
CA ALA A 40 -6.44 3.96 3.06
C ALA A 40 -7.50 3.31 3.95
N PHE A 41 -7.46 3.57 5.25
CA PHE A 41 -8.44 3.02 6.20
C PHE A 41 -9.86 3.50 5.92
N LEU A 42 -10.06 4.81 5.76
CA LEU A 42 -11.38 5.38 5.47
C LEU A 42 -11.97 4.84 4.17
N LEU A 43 -11.14 4.75 3.12
CA LEU A 43 -11.55 4.24 1.83
C LEU A 43 -11.93 2.75 1.90
N SER A 44 -11.15 1.96 2.65
CA SER A 44 -11.40 0.53 2.82
C SER A 44 -12.63 0.26 3.69
N TYR A 45 -12.80 1.02 4.76
CA TYR A 45 -13.98 0.96 5.60
C TYR A 45 -15.25 1.31 4.79
N TYR A 46 -15.17 2.34 3.93
CA TYR A 46 -16.26 2.69 3.02
C TYR A 46 -16.59 1.56 2.04
N ASN A 47 -15.58 0.85 1.51
CA ASN A 47 -15.81 -0.34 0.69
C ASN A 47 -16.47 -1.47 1.49
N PHE A 48 -16.04 -1.68 2.73
CA PHE A 48 -16.53 -2.75 3.59
C PHE A 48 -17.99 -2.56 4.00
N ILE A 49 -18.41 -1.35 4.36
CA ILE A 49 -19.82 -1.10 4.73
C ILE A 49 -20.81 -1.31 3.56
N HIS A 50 -20.33 -1.23 2.31
CA HIS A 50 -21.10 -1.54 1.10
C HIS A 50 -20.91 -2.98 0.61
N ASN A 51 -20.33 -3.85 1.45
CA ASN A 51 -20.16 -5.27 1.16
C ASN A 51 -21.22 -6.07 1.93
N ASN A 52 -21.76 -7.11 1.30
CA ASN A 52 -22.78 -7.97 1.89
C ASN A 52 -22.27 -8.72 3.13
N LEU A 53 -20.96 -8.94 3.26
CA LEU A 53 -20.35 -9.46 4.49
C LEU A 53 -20.65 -8.57 5.71
N TYR A 54 -20.62 -7.24 5.55
CA TYR A 54 -20.98 -6.31 6.62
C TYR A 54 -22.45 -6.46 7.01
N THR A 55 -23.34 -6.53 6.02
CA THR A 55 -24.77 -6.77 6.24
C THR A 55 -25.02 -8.09 6.98
N ILE A 56 -24.33 -9.16 6.59
CA ILE A 56 -24.43 -10.48 7.24
C ILE A 56 -23.98 -10.42 8.69
N ILE A 57 -22.90 -9.70 9.00
CA ILE A 57 -22.44 -9.51 10.39
C ILE A 57 -23.54 -8.82 11.20
N LEU A 58 -24.15 -7.75 10.67
CA LEU A 58 -25.20 -7.02 11.37
C LEU A 58 -26.46 -7.86 11.59
N THR A 59 -26.93 -8.58 10.56
CA THR A 59 -28.13 -9.42 10.67
C THR A 59 -27.91 -10.64 11.57
N THR A 60 -26.71 -11.21 11.57
CA THR A 60 -26.36 -12.30 12.51
C THR A 60 -26.39 -11.82 13.95
N MET A 61 -25.90 -10.60 14.22
CA MET A 61 -25.94 -10.02 15.56
C MET A 61 -27.36 -9.65 15.99
N GLU A 62 -28.20 -9.20 15.07
CA GLU A 62 -29.62 -9.01 15.32
C GLU A 62 -30.34 -10.32 15.69
N ALA A 63 -30.01 -11.43 15.03
CA ALA A 63 -30.50 -12.75 15.40
C ALA A 63 -30.07 -13.19 16.82
N LEU A 64 -28.99 -12.60 17.35
CA LEU A 64 -28.53 -12.77 18.73
C LEU A 64 -29.13 -11.72 19.71
N ASN A 65 -30.19 -11.01 19.30
CA ASN A 65 -30.84 -9.93 20.05
C ASN A 65 -29.96 -8.69 20.30
N VAL A 66 -28.92 -8.47 19.50
CA VAL A 66 -28.13 -7.24 19.54
C VAL A 66 -28.63 -6.29 18.45
N PRO A 67 -29.16 -5.09 18.79
CA PRO A 67 -29.62 -4.13 17.79
C PRO A 67 -28.53 -3.81 16.76
N GLN A 68 -28.88 -3.83 15.47
CA GLN A 68 -27.93 -3.60 14.37
C GLN A 68 -27.12 -2.30 14.54
N GLN A 69 -27.77 -1.23 15.01
CA GLN A 69 -27.14 0.06 15.28
C GLN A 69 -26.03 -0.04 16.33
N ILE A 70 -26.27 -0.80 17.41
CA ILE A 70 -25.28 -1.02 18.47
C ILE A 70 -24.11 -1.82 17.90
N CYS A 71 -24.38 -2.88 17.13
CA CYS A 71 -23.34 -3.67 16.47
C CYS A 71 -22.47 -2.80 15.55
N ALA A 72 -23.09 -1.95 14.72
CA ALA A 72 -22.37 -1.05 13.82
C ALA A 72 -21.48 -0.04 14.59
N ILE A 73 -22.00 0.55 15.67
CA ILE A 73 -21.24 1.46 16.53
C ILE A 73 -20.05 0.74 17.18
N VAL A 74 -20.26 -0.46 17.72
CA VAL A 74 -19.19 -1.26 18.36
C VAL A 74 -18.12 -1.66 17.34
N LEU A 75 -18.51 -2.07 16.14
CA LEU A 75 -17.56 -2.42 15.07
C LEU A 75 -16.73 -1.22 14.63
N LEU A 76 -17.36 -0.06 14.44
CA LEU A 76 -16.64 1.17 14.10
C LEU A 76 -15.71 1.59 15.24
N ALA A 77 -16.20 1.57 16.49
CA ALA A 77 -15.41 1.95 17.66
C ALA A 77 -14.20 1.04 17.85
N THR A 78 -14.35 -0.28 17.71
CA THR A 78 -13.25 -1.25 17.81
C THR A 78 -12.21 -1.04 16.71
N LEU A 79 -12.63 -0.79 15.47
CA LEU A 79 -11.71 -0.46 14.37
C LEU A 79 -10.98 0.86 14.61
N LEU A 80 -11.67 1.91 15.06
CA LEU A 80 -11.04 3.20 15.37
C LEU A 80 -10.05 3.08 16.53
N VAL A 81 -10.38 2.34 17.58
CA VAL A 81 -9.48 2.06 18.71
C VAL A 81 -8.25 1.28 18.22
N ALA A 82 -8.42 0.27 17.36
CA ALA A 82 -7.31 -0.48 16.78
C ALA A 82 -6.38 0.42 15.93
N VAL A 83 -6.95 1.25 15.05
CA VAL A 83 -6.19 2.21 14.23
C VAL A 83 -5.47 3.24 15.08
N PHE A 84 -6.12 3.76 16.13
CA PHE A 84 -5.51 4.69 17.07
C PHE A 84 -4.34 4.03 17.83
N ALA A 85 -4.54 2.83 18.37
CA ALA A 85 -3.49 2.08 19.06
C ALA A 85 -2.28 1.81 18.14
N MET A 86 -2.53 1.46 16.87
CA MET A 86 -1.47 1.28 15.88
C MET A 86 -0.75 2.58 15.54
N THR A 87 -1.47 3.70 15.47
CA THR A 87 -0.90 5.03 15.23
C THR A 87 0.02 5.44 16.37
N VAL A 88 -0.41 5.27 17.62
CA VAL A 88 0.40 5.54 18.82
C VAL A 88 1.65 4.65 18.85
N ALA A 89 1.54 3.39 18.41
CA ALA A 89 2.66 2.47 18.29
C ALA A 89 3.58 2.75 17.07
N GLY A 90 3.26 3.73 16.21
CA GLY A 90 3.98 4.00 14.97
C GLY A 90 3.88 2.87 13.92
N ALA A 91 2.92 1.97 14.09
CA ALA A 91 2.73 0.76 13.28
C ALA A 91 1.86 1.01 12.04
N PHE A 92 2.13 2.08 11.29
CA PHE A 92 1.34 2.53 10.14
C PHE A 92 1.16 1.47 9.05
N SER A 93 2.18 0.62 8.82
CA SER A 93 2.07 -0.50 7.87
C SER A 93 0.95 -1.49 8.24
N ARG A 94 0.66 -1.68 9.55
CA ARG A 94 -0.45 -2.55 10.00
C ARG A 94 -1.81 -1.94 9.70
N ILE A 95 -1.92 -0.61 9.69
CA ILE A 95 -3.15 0.10 9.29
C ILE A 95 -3.43 -0.17 7.80
N CYS A 96 -2.41 -0.13 6.94
CA CYS A 96 -2.55 -0.52 5.53
C CYS A 96 -2.95 -1.99 5.37
N GLN A 97 -2.42 -2.91 6.18
CA GLN A 97 -2.80 -4.32 6.14
C GLN A 97 -4.27 -4.54 6.53
N ILE A 98 -4.75 -3.88 7.59
CA ILE A 98 -6.18 -3.90 7.96
C ILE A 98 -7.03 -3.30 6.83
N SER A 99 -6.57 -2.19 6.26
CA SER A 99 -7.24 -1.54 5.12
C SER A 99 -7.40 -2.53 3.95
N PHE A 100 -6.32 -3.25 3.62
CA PHE A 100 -6.37 -4.28 2.59
C PHE A 100 -7.36 -5.41 2.97
N MET A 101 -7.34 -5.90 4.21
CA MET A 101 -8.29 -6.92 4.68
C MET A 101 -9.76 -6.49 4.56
N LEU A 102 -10.06 -5.23 4.84
CA LEU A 102 -11.41 -4.67 4.69
C LEU A 102 -11.85 -4.55 3.22
N LEU A 103 -10.89 -4.38 2.30
CA LEU A 103 -11.17 -4.30 0.85
C LEU A 103 -11.27 -5.68 0.17
N ILE A 104 -10.58 -6.71 0.68
CA ILE A 104 -10.52 -8.05 0.08
C ILE A 104 -11.89 -8.60 -0.33
N PRO A 105 -12.95 -8.55 0.49
CA PRO A 105 -14.27 -9.06 0.11
C PRO A 105 -14.77 -8.49 -1.23
N SER A 106 -14.64 -7.17 -1.43
CA SER A 106 -15.07 -6.51 -2.67
C SER A 106 -14.18 -6.88 -3.87
N ILE A 107 -12.87 -7.10 -3.65
CA ILE A 107 -11.97 -7.59 -4.70
C ILE A 107 -12.36 -9.01 -5.12
N LEU A 108 -12.65 -9.88 -4.16
CA LEU A 108 -13.03 -11.27 -4.41
C LEU A 108 -14.31 -11.35 -5.24
N TRP A 109 -15.30 -10.51 -4.94
CA TRP A 109 -16.52 -10.41 -5.76
C TRP A 109 -16.23 -10.10 -7.22
N PHE A 110 -15.40 -9.09 -7.50
CA PHE A 110 -15.08 -8.72 -8.88
C PHE A 110 -14.12 -9.68 -9.58
N SER A 111 -13.38 -10.49 -8.84
CA SER A 111 -12.51 -11.51 -9.43
C SER A 111 -13.30 -12.58 -10.19
N ASN A 112 -14.57 -12.81 -9.83
CA ASN A 112 -15.39 -13.94 -10.30
C ASN A 112 -14.68 -15.31 -10.18
N LEU A 113 -13.60 -15.39 -9.39
CA LEU A 113 -12.94 -16.64 -9.10
C LEU A 113 -13.72 -17.29 -7.97
N ASP A 114 -14.40 -18.40 -8.28
CA ASP A 114 -15.03 -19.23 -7.26
C ASP A 114 -13.98 -20.16 -6.63
N TRP A 115 -13.06 -19.58 -5.86
CA TRP A 115 -12.06 -20.33 -5.11
C TRP A 115 -12.70 -21.29 -4.11
N LEU A 116 -13.93 -21.03 -3.68
CA LEU A 116 -14.71 -21.89 -2.82
C LEU A 116 -15.21 -23.12 -3.58
N GLN A 117 -15.66 -22.96 -4.83
CA GLN A 117 -15.95 -24.07 -5.72
C GLN A 117 -14.70 -24.89 -6.07
N ILE A 118 -13.53 -24.26 -6.24
CA ILE A 118 -12.24 -24.97 -6.41
C ILE A 118 -11.91 -25.83 -5.17
N LEU A 119 -12.33 -25.39 -3.98
CA LEU A 119 -12.12 -26.10 -2.72
C LEU A 119 -13.32 -26.97 -2.29
N GLU A 120 -14.31 -27.16 -3.18
CA GLU A 120 -15.56 -27.90 -2.91
C GLU A 120 -16.34 -27.42 -1.68
N LEU A 121 -16.14 -26.16 -1.25
CA LEU A 121 -16.85 -25.57 -0.14
C LEU A 121 -18.22 -25.04 -0.62
N PRO A 122 -19.33 -25.39 0.04
CA PRO A 122 -20.68 -24.96 -0.34
C PRO A 122 -20.97 -23.51 0.07
N ILE A 123 -20.00 -22.61 -0.08
CA ILE A 123 -20.12 -21.20 0.29
C ILE A 123 -20.42 -20.41 -0.98
N ASN A 124 -21.56 -19.72 -0.98
CA ASN A 124 -22.01 -18.92 -2.11
C ASN A 124 -21.20 -17.62 -2.22
N LEU A 125 -20.57 -17.37 -3.37
CA LEU A 125 -19.85 -16.12 -3.68
C LEU A 125 -20.69 -14.84 -3.47
N GLN A 126 -22.03 -14.95 -3.46
CA GLN A 126 -22.92 -13.83 -3.13
C GLN A 126 -22.69 -13.24 -1.72
N LEU A 127 -22.00 -13.97 -0.83
CA LEU A 127 -21.57 -13.47 0.47
C LEU A 127 -20.63 -12.27 0.33
N PHE A 128 -19.83 -12.20 -0.73
CA PHE A 128 -18.87 -11.12 -0.97
C PHE A 128 -19.42 -9.99 -1.84
N LYS A 129 -20.69 -10.07 -2.28
CA LYS A 129 -21.31 -9.08 -3.16
C LYS A 129 -21.13 -7.66 -2.62
N THR A 130 -20.77 -6.72 -3.49
CA THR A 130 -20.71 -5.29 -3.15
C THR A 130 -21.60 -4.47 -4.06
N ASP A 131 -22.17 -3.41 -3.50
CA ASP A 131 -23.01 -2.45 -4.23
C ASP A 131 -22.19 -1.37 -4.95
N LEU A 132 -20.88 -1.30 -4.67
CA LEU A 132 -19.99 -0.32 -5.29
C LEU A 132 -19.61 -0.74 -6.72
N PRO A 133 -19.42 0.21 -7.64
CA PRO A 133 -19.00 -0.11 -9.00
C PRO A 133 -17.56 -0.66 -9.04
N PHE A 134 -17.29 -1.53 -10.02
CA PHE A 134 -15.96 -2.11 -10.25
C PHE A 134 -14.85 -1.06 -10.25
N THR A 135 -15.05 0.04 -10.98
CA THR A 135 -14.09 1.13 -11.12
C THR A 135 -13.72 1.75 -9.77
N PHE A 136 -14.70 1.91 -8.86
CA PHE A 136 -14.44 2.45 -7.54
C PHE A 136 -13.61 1.48 -6.68
N THR A 137 -13.98 0.20 -6.70
CA THR A 137 -13.24 -0.85 -5.97
C THR A 137 -11.81 -0.98 -6.49
N LEU A 138 -11.63 -0.92 -7.81
CA LEU A 138 -10.32 -0.96 -8.45
C LEU A 138 -9.44 0.22 -8.04
N TYR A 139 -9.95 1.46 -8.13
CA TYR A 139 -9.18 2.63 -7.72
C TYR A 139 -8.89 2.65 -6.22
N SER A 140 -9.81 2.12 -5.40
CA SER A 140 -9.57 1.93 -3.97
C SER A 140 -8.41 0.96 -3.72
N GLY A 141 -8.39 -0.19 -4.42
CA GLY A 141 -7.30 -1.16 -4.34
C GLY A 141 -5.96 -0.58 -4.80
N LEU A 142 -5.94 0.12 -5.93
CA LEU A 142 -4.73 0.75 -6.44
C LEU A 142 -4.17 1.79 -5.46
N LEU A 143 -5.05 2.58 -4.83
CA LEU A 143 -4.63 3.57 -3.84
C LEU A 143 -4.02 2.89 -2.60
N ILE A 144 -4.66 1.84 -2.06
CA ILE A 144 -4.16 1.12 -0.89
C ILE A 144 -2.81 0.46 -1.17
N VAL A 145 -2.66 -0.22 -2.31
CA VAL A 145 -1.38 -0.85 -2.71
C VAL A 145 -0.29 0.21 -2.90
N SER A 146 -0.66 1.37 -3.46
CA SER A 146 0.27 2.50 -3.59
C SER A 146 0.68 3.06 -2.23
N CYS A 147 -0.25 3.18 -1.28
CA CYS A 147 0.05 3.56 0.10
C CYS A 147 1.00 2.56 0.75
N GLU A 148 0.74 1.25 0.65
CA GLU A 148 1.60 0.21 1.22
C GLU A 148 3.02 0.25 0.61
N THR A 149 3.12 0.42 -0.71
CA THR A 149 4.40 0.59 -1.40
C THR A 149 5.15 1.82 -0.91
N LEU A 150 4.44 2.94 -0.71
CA LEU A 150 5.04 4.15 -0.15
C LEU A 150 5.52 3.93 1.28
N HIS A 151 4.74 3.26 2.13
CA HIS A 151 5.12 2.92 3.50
C HIS A 151 6.41 2.08 3.56
N TYR A 152 6.57 1.13 2.63
CA TYR A 152 7.83 0.38 2.50
C TYR A 152 9.02 1.31 2.24
N PHE A 153 8.89 2.27 1.31
CA PHE A 153 9.95 3.25 1.07
C PHE A 153 10.20 4.18 2.25
N LEU A 154 9.16 4.65 2.94
CA LEU A 154 9.28 5.52 4.11
C LEU A 154 10.00 4.81 5.26
N PHE A 155 9.75 3.51 5.46
CA PHE A 155 10.49 2.70 6.42
C PHE A 155 11.99 2.65 6.09
N GLN A 156 12.35 2.39 4.82
CA GLN A 156 13.75 2.35 4.41
C GLN A 156 14.45 3.72 4.52
N ILE A 157 13.73 4.81 4.24
CA ILE A 157 14.23 6.18 4.39
C ILE A 157 14.53 6.47 5.88
N LYS A 158 13.62 6.12 6.79
CA LYS A 158 13.82 6.27 8.24
C LYS A 158 15.03 5.48 8.72
N ARG A 159 15.13 4.21 8.34
CA ARG A 159 16.27 3.35 8.68
C ARG A 159 17.59 3.92 8.19
N THR A 160 17.65 4.36 6.93
CA THR A 160 18.85 4.97 6.33
C THR A 160 19.24 6.26 7.05
N ARG A 161 18.26 7.10 7.38
CA ARG A 161 18.47 8.33 8.16
C ARG A 161 19.10 8.03 9.51
N ASP A 162 18.52 7.09 10.26
CA ASP A 162 18.97 6.76 11.62
C ASP A 162 20.38 6.14 11.58
N GLU A 163 20.67 5.32 10.57
CA GLU A 163 22.01 4.78 10.32
C GLU A 163 23.04 5.90 10.02
N LEU A 164 22.71 6.85 9.13
CA LEU A 164 23.61 7.97 8.81
C LEU A 164 23.87 8.86 10.04
N LEU A 165 22.84 9.16 10.83
CA LEU A 165 22.98 9.92 12.07
C LEU A 165 23.83 9.17 13.09
N SER A 166 23.66 7.85 13.23
CA SER A 166 24.47 7.03 14.14
C SER A 166 25.96 7.00 13.78
N ARG A 167 26.29 7.20 12.50
CA ARG A 167 27.68 7.29 12.00
C ARG A 167 28.28 8.69 12.12
N GLY A 168 27.57 9.65 12.72
CA GLY A 168 28.03 11.02 12.93
C GLY A 168 27.88 11.93 11.71
N ALA A 169 27.03 11.58 10.74
CA ALA A 169 26.73 12.47 9.62
C ALA A 169 26.05 13.76 10.09
N TYR A 170 26.32 14.87 9.39
CA TYR A 170 25.73 16.16 9.72
C TYR A 170 24.22 16.16 9.49
N LYS A 171 23.44 16.57 10.50
CA LYS A 171 21.97 16.52 10.47
C LYS A 171 21.39 17.20 9.22
N ALA A 172 21.93 18.35 8.80
CA ALA A 172 21.37 19.09 7.67
C ALA A 172 21.57 18.38 6.33
N ASP A 173 22.67 17.64 6.18
CA ASP A 173 22.92 16.89 4.95
C ASP A 173 22.09 15.62 4.93
N VAL A 174 21.92 14.96 6.08
CA VAL A 174 20.96 13.85 6.22
C VAL A 174 19.55 14.32 5.89
N GLY A 175 19.10 15.46 6.44
CA GLY A 175 17.77 16.02 6.18
C GLY A 175 17.53 16.33 4.69
N LYS A 176 18.53 16.88 3.98
CA LYS A 176 18.46 17.10 2.53
C LYS A 176 18.35 15.79 1.75
N VAL A 177 19.15 14.78 2.10
CA VAL A 177 19.12 13.46 1.44
C VAL A 177 17.78 12.77 1.69
N THR A 178 17.32 12.75 2.95
CA THR A 178 16.01 12.22 3.35
C THR A 178 14.88 12.89 2.56
N MET A 179 14.88 14.21 2.43
CA MET A 179 13.85 14.93 1.67
C MET A 179 13.89 14.61 0.16
N LYS A 180 15.09 14.46 -0.41
CA LYS A 180 15.24 14.04 -1.82
C LYS A 180 14.72 12.62 -2.03
N GLN A 181 15.04 11.69 -1.14
CA GLN A 181 14.54 10.31 -1.20
C GLN A 181 13.02 10.27 -1.04
N LEU A 182 12.46 11.02 -0.08
CA LEU A 182 11.02 11.13 0.10
C LEU A 182 10.31 11.60 -1.18
N LYS A 183 10.78 12.72 -1.77
CA LYS A 183 10.23 13.23 -3.03
C LYS A 183 10.33 12.20 -4.15
N PHE A 184 11.49 11.58 -4.31
CA PHE A 184 11.70 10.55 -5.33
C PHE A 184 10.74 9.36 -5.16
N SER A 185 10.64 8.80 -3.95
CA SER A 185 9.76 7.66 -3.67
C SER A 185 8.28 8.01 -3.85
N SER A 186 7.84 9.20 -3.41
CA SER A 186 6.46 9.66 -3.61
C SER A 186 6.14 9.87 -5.10
N THR A 187 7.03 10.53 -5.85
CA THR A 187 6.85 10.73 -7.29
C THR A 187 6.85 9.41 -8.05
N LEU A 188 7.75 8.49 -7.72
CA LEU A 188 7.81 7.17 -8.35
C LEU A 188 6.52 6.38 -8.09
N THR A 189 6.05 6.37 -6.85
CA THR A 189 4.78 5.71 -6.48
C THR A 189 3.60 6.31 -7.24
N ALA A 190 3.52 7.64 -7.32
CA ALA A 190 2.47 8.34 -8.06
C ALA A 190 2.52 8.02 -9.56
N LEU A 191 3.71 7.93 -10.17
CA LEU A 191 3.88 7.56 -11.58
C LEU A 191 3.48 6.10 -11.85
N CYS A 192 3.82 5.17 -10.96
CA CYS A 192 3.39 3.78 -11.05
C CYS A 192 1.87 3.65 -10.95
N MET A 193 1.26 4.36 -9.99
CA MET A 193 -0.20 4.42 -9.85
C MET A 193 -0.85 5.00 -11.12
N LEU A 194 -0.36 6.14 -11.60
CA LEU A 194 -0.87 6.80 -12.80
C LEU A 194 -0.76 5.88 -14.03
N THR A 195 0.38 5.23 -14.21
CA THR A 195 0.61 4.31 -15.32
C THR A 195 -0.37 3.12 -15.25
N THR A 196 -0.60 2.58 -14.05
CA THR A 196 -1.57 1.48 -13.86
C THR A 196 -3.00 1.93 -14.16
N VAL A 197 -3.39 3.12 -13.72
CA VAL A 197 -4.68 3.74 -14.05
C VAL A 197 -4.82 3.95 -15.56
N THR A 198 -3.79 4.48 -16.23
CA THR A 198 -3.79 4.69 -17.68
C THR A 198 -3.92 3.37 -18.44
N ILE A 199 -3.12 2.35 -18.10
CA ILE A 199 -3.19 1.02 -18.72
C ILE A 199 -4.58 0.41 -18.52
N THR A 200 -5.15 0.52 -17.32
CA THR A 200 -6.49 0.00 -17.04
C THR A 200 -7.55 0.70 -17.89
N ASN A 201 -7.52 2.04 -18.00
CA ASN A 201 -8.48 2.78 -18.80
C ASN A 201 -8.34 2.44 -20.30
N ILE A 202 -7.11 2.27 -20.80
CA ILE A 202 -6.86 1.80 -22.17
C ILE A 202 -7.45 0.40 -22.35
N ALA A 203 -7.25 -0.52 -21.41
CA ALA A 203 -7.81 -1.86 -21.47
C ALA A 203 -9.36 -1.85 -21.49
N PHE A 204 -9.98 -0.92 -20.78
CA PHE A 204 -11.44 -0.74 -20.81
C PHE A 204 -11.95 -0.29 -22.18
N VAL A 205 -11.26 0.66 -22.83
CA VAL A 205 -11.59 1.12 -24.19
C VAL A 205 -11.40 -0.02 -25.21
N LEU A 206 -10.36 -0.83 -25.05
CA LEU A 206 -10.05 -1.96 -25.93
C LEU A 206 -10.85 -3.23 -25.59
N LYS A 207 -11.77 -3.18 -24.63
CA LYS A 207 -12.46 -4.36 -24.09
C LYS A 207 -13.14 -5.20 -25.18
N THR A 208 -13.80 -4.57 -26.15
CA THR A 208 -14.51 -5.29 -27.24
C THR A 208 -13.55 -6.05 -28.13
N THR A 209 -12.41 -5.45 -28.48
CA THR A 209 -11.34 -6.11 -29.25
C THR A 209 -10.68 -7.22 -28.45
N LEU A 210 -10.41 -6.99 -27.15
CA LEU A 210 -9.84 -7.97 -26.24
C LEU A 210 -10.77 -9.16 -26.02
N GLN A 211 -12.08 -8.93 -25.89
CA GLN A 211 -13.07 -9.98 -25.70
C GLN A 211 -13.08 -10.99 -26.85
N ASN A 212 -12.96 -10.52 -28.08
CA ASN A 212 -12.89 -11.41 -29.25
C ASN A 212 -11.67 -12.35 -29.21
N ILE A 213 -10.57 -11.91 -28.61
CA ILE A 213 -9.35 -12.70 -28.45
C ILE A 213 -9.47 -13.61 -27.22
N THR A 214 -9.92 -13.10 -26.07
CA THR A 214 -10.00 -13.87 -24.83
C THR A 214 -11.07 -14.96 -24.84
N ASN A 215 -12.14 -14.81 -25.64
CA ASN A 215 -13.17 -15.83 -25.78
C ASN A 215 -12.67 -17.11 -26.46
N GLN A 216 -11.50 -17.07 -27.11
CA GLN A 216 -10.87 -18.24 -27.73
C GLN A 216 -10.02 -19.05 -26.74
N ILE A 217 -9.77 -18.53 -25.53
CA ILE A 217 -8.89 -19.13 -24.53
C ILE A 217 -9.75 -19.77 -23.43
N ILE A 218 -9.52 -21.05 -23.16
CA ILE A 218 -10.12 -21.75 -22.02
C ILE A 218 -9.47 -21.18 -20.74
N TYR A 219 -10.27 -20.54 -19.88
CA TYR A 219 -9.83 -19.80 -18.67
C TYR A 219 -8.89 -18.61 -18.94
N PRO A 220 -9.37 -17.53 -19.59
CA PRO A 220 -8.54 -16.39 -19.99
C PRO A 220 -7.87 -15.67 -18.81
N TYR A 221 -8.50 -15.68 -17.62
CA TYR A 221 -7.98 -15.03 -16.42
C TYR A 221 -6.69 -15.70 -15.91
N ILE A 222 -6.65 -17.04 -15.95
CA ILE A 222 -5.46 -17.80 -15.56
C ILE A 222 -4.34 -17.50 -16.55
N ALA A 223 -4.61 -17.61 -17.85
CA ALA A 223 -3.61 -17.35 -18.89
C ALA A 223 -3.00 -15.95 -18.79
N LEU A 224 -3.82 -14.91 -18.64
CA LEU A 224 -3.36 -13.54 -18.46
C LEU A 224 -2.57 -13.37 -17.15
N GLY A 225 -3.02 -14.00 -16.07
CA GLY A 225 -2.30 -14.07 -14.81
C GLY A 225 -0.89 -14.65 -15.00
N THR A 226 -0.77 -15.82 -15.63
CA THR A 226 0.52 -16.48 -15.87
C THR A 226 1.44 -15.65 -16.77
N ILE A 227 0.91 -15.03 -17.83
CA ILE A 227 1.66 -14.13 -18.71
C ILE A 227 2.21 -12.95 -17.91
N SER A 228 1.37 -12.28 -17.14
CA SER A 228 1.79 -11.13 -16.32
C SER A 228 2.85 -11.52 -15.28
N ALA A 229 2.69 -12.67 -14.61
CA ALA A 229 3.67 -13.19 -13.67
C ALA A 229 5.01 -13.48 -14.37
N THR A 230 4.97 -14.10 -15.55
CA THR A 230 6.16 -14.42 -16.34
C THR A 230 6.91 -13.15 -16.77
N ILE A 231 6.18 -12.15 -17.29
CA ILE A 231 6.77 -10.85 -17.66
C ILE A 231 7.41 -10.19 -16.43
N THR A 232 6.72 -10.22 -15.28
CA THR A 232 7.24 -9.66 -14.03
C THR A 232 8.55 -10.34 -13.61
N ILE A 233 8.61 -11.67 -13.66
CA ILE A 233 9.81 -12.45 -13.37
C ILE A 233 10.95 -12.07 -14.33
N ILE A 234 10.68 -11.97 -15.63
CA ILE A 234 11.68 -11.58 -16.64
C ILE A 234 12.22 -10.16 -16.34
N CYS A 235 11.35 -9.21 -16.01
CA CYS A 235 11.74 -7.86 -15.65
C CYS A 235 12.62 -7.83 -14.39
N ILE A 236 12.27 -8.61 -13.36
CA ILE A 236 13.08 -8.74 -12.14
C ILE A 236 14.45 -9.34 -12.46
N LEU A 237 14.52 -10.41 -13.24
CA LEU A 237 15.78 -11.03 -13.65
C LEU A 237 16.65 -10.07 -14.46
N ALA A 238 16.06 -9.32 -15.39
CA ALA A 238 16.75 -8.29 -16.15
C ALA A 238 17.31 -7.18 -15.25
N TYR A 239 16.51 -6.71 -14.28
CA TYR A 239 16.93 -5.73 -13.30
C TYR A 239 18.11 -6.23 -12.45
N LEU A 240 18.00 -7.43 -11.88
CA LEU A 240 19.05 -8.05 -11.07
C LEU A 240 20.34 -8.23 -11.87
N LYS A 241 20.25 -8.64 -13.14
CA LYS A 241 21.40 -8.78 -14.03
C LYS A 241 22.10 -7.44 -14.30
N VAL A 242 21.33 -6.37 -14.48
CA VAL A 242 21.88 -5.01 -14.64
C VAL A 242 22.54 -4.53 -13.34
N GLN A 243 21.95 -4.80 -12.18
CA GLN A 243 22.49 -4.43 -10.88
C GLN A 243 23.78 -5.20 -10.54
N ALA A 244 23.82 -6.50 -10.85
CA ALA A 244 25.00 -7.34 -10.68
C ALA A 244 26.19 -6.86 -11.52
N ARG A 245 25.95 -6.32 -12.73
CA ARG A 245 27.01 -5.72 -13.56
C ARG A 245 27.52 -4.38 -13.06
N LYS A 246 26.74 -3.68 -12.22
CA LYS A 246 27.08 -2.33 -11.70
C LYS A 246 27.67 -2.37 -10.29
N SER A 247 27.68 -3.53 -9.63
CA SER A 247 28.32 -3.70 -8.34
C SER A 247 29.77 -4.13 -8.59
N PRO A 248 30.77 -3.26 -8.37
CA PRO A 248 32.19 -3.60 -8.53
C PRO A 248 32.66 -4.65 -7.52
#